data_AF-A0A950GBU4-F1
#
_entry.id   AF-A0A950GBU4-F1
#
_cell.length_a   1.000
_cell.length_b   1.000
_cell.length_c   1.000
_cell.angle_alpha   90.00
_cell.angle_beta   90.00
_cell.angle_gamma   90.00
#
_symmetry.space_group_name_H-M   'P 1'
#
loop_
_entity.id
_entity.type
_entity.pdbx_description
1 polymer ?
#
loop_
_entity_poly.entity_id
_entity_poly.type
_entity_poly.pdbx_seq_one_letter_code
_entity_poly.pdbx_strand_id
1 'polypeptide(L)'
;MKNMWRADPLVWGHGPRVFEVFLEPTCPFSVKAFGKLDDLLGQAGEDQITIKLRLQSQPWHMYSGVIVRCILAASTLESGKAAAKSVMTAVAAHREEFEFDYHCAGPNLDATPNDIIGRIERYSGV
;
A
#
# COMPACT_ATOMS: atom_id res chain seq x y z
N MET A 1 9.45 25.83 12.17
CA MET A 1 9.37 24.47 12.73
C MET A 1 9.97 23.51 11.72
N LYS A 2 11.01 22.76 12.08
CA LYS A 2 11.57 21.73 11.17
C LYS A 2 10.59 20.57 11.13
N ASN A 3 10.10 20.20 9.94
CA ASN A 3 9.36 18.97 9.71
C ASN A 3 10.23 17.78 10.16
N MET A 4 9.93 17.21 11.32
CA MET A 4 10.63 16.04 11.88
C MET A 4 10.02 14.71 11.42
N TRP A 5 9.03 14.73 10.53
CA TRP A 5 8.48 13.49 9.98
C TRP A 5 9.39 12.92 8.89
N ARG A 6 9.61 11.61 8.93
CA ARG A 6 10.33 10.84 7.93
C ARG A 6 9.50 9.62 7.58
N ALA A 7 9.28 9.40 6.29
CA ALA A 7 8.65 8.18 5.81
C ALA A 7 9.64 7.02 5.88
N ASP A 8 9.26 5.94 6.54
CA ASP A 8 10.02 4.71 6.53
C ASP A 8 10.03 4.08 5.14
N PRO A 9 11.19 3.55 4.69
CA PRO A 9 11.27 2.87 3.42
C PRO A 9 10.52 1.53 3.47
N LEU A 10 9.73 1.24 2.43
CA LEU A 10 8.98 -0.01 2.28
C LEU A 10 9.92 -1.14 1.82
N VAL A 11 10.76 -1.60 2.75
CA VAL A 11 11.86 -2.54 2.49
C VAL A 11 11.85 -3.67 3.53
N TRP A 12 12.00 -4.91 3.09
CA TRP A 12 12.07 -6.10 3.96
C TRP A 12 13.19 -7.03 3.50
N GLY A 13 13.78 -7.78 4.44
CA GLY A 13 15.03 -8.50 4.21
C GLY A 13 16.27 -7.60 4.20
N HIS A 14 17.44 -8.22 4.12
CA HIS A 14 18.74 -7.55 4.18
C HIS A 14 19.81 -8.23 3.31
N GLY A 15 19.40 -9.17 2.45
CA GLY A 15 20.30 -9.87 1.56
C GLY A 15 20.77 -9.03 0.37
N PRO A 16 21.86 -9.43 -0.30
CA PRO A 16 22.53 -8.60 -1.30
C PRO A 16 21.77 -8.50 -2.63
N ARG A 17 20.82 -9.40 -2.92
CA ARG A 17 20.04 -9.38 -4.16
C ARG A 17 18.77 -8.55 -3.96
N VAL A 18 18.60 -7.49 -4.73
CA VAL A 18 17.43 -6.61 -4.62
C VAL A 18 16.32 -7.10 -5.55
N PHE A 19 15.13 -7.32 -4.98
CA PHE A 19 13.90 -7.58 -5.71
C PHE A 19 12.95 -6.37 -5.55
N GLU A 20 12.79 -5.57 -6.58
CA GLU A 20 11.88 -4.42 -6.55
C GLU A 20 10.55 -4.77 -7.22
N VAL A 21 9.44 -4.47 -6.53
CA VAL A 21 8.09 -4.73 -7.02
C VAL A 21 7.29 -3.42 -7.06
N PHE A 22 6.62 -3.16 -8.19
CA PHE A 22 5.82 -1.97 -8.40
C PHE A 22 4.34 -2.34 -8.30
N LEU A 23 3.66 -1.82 -7.28
CA LEU A 23 2.30 -2.21 -6.93
C LEU A 23 1.39 -1.00 -6.86
N GLU A 24 0.28 -1.09 -7.59
CA GLU A 24 -0.90 -0.22 -7.45
C GLU A 24 -1.80 -0.79 -6.34
N PRO A 25 -2.07 -0.06 -5.24
CA PRO A 25 -2.77 -0.59 -4.07
C PRO A 25 -4.13 -1.25 -4.34
N THR A 26 -4.86 -0.79 -5.36
CA THR A 26 -6.21 -1.31 -5.64
C THR A 26 -6.29 -2.18 -6.92
N CYS A 27 -5.17 -2.39 -7.61
CA CYS A 27 -5.13 -3.24 -8.79
C CYS A 27 -5.23 -4.72 -8.38
N PRO A 28 -6.11 -5.53 -9.00
CA PRO A 28 -6.32 -6.92 -8.61
C PRO A 28 -5.05 -7.78 -8.76
N PHE A 29 -4.22 -7.50 -9.78
CA PHE A 29 -2.96 -8.22 -9.97
C PHE A 29 -1.89 -7.80 -8.95
N SER A 30 -1.85 -6.52 -8.61
CA SER A 30 -0.96 -6.01 -7.57
C SER A 30 -1.31 -6.59 -6.20
N VAL A 31 -2.59 -6.66 -5.85
CA VAL A 31 -3.08 -7.30 -4.62
C VAL A 31 -2.67 -8.78 -4.56
N LYS A 32 -2.80 -9.50 -5.68
CA LYS A 32 -2.37 -10.90 -5.78
C LYS A 32 -0.85 -11.06 -5.58
N ALA A 33 -0.04 -10.14 -6.10
CA ALA A 33 1.40 -10.16 -5.90
C ALA A 33 1.79 -9.77 -4.46
N PHE A 34 1.15 -8.74 -3.90
CA PHE A 34 1.35 -8.28 -2.53
C PHE A 34 1.14 -9.40 -1.52
N GLY A 35 0.05 -10.17 -1.66
CA GLY A 35 -0.28 -11.30 -0.78
C GLY A 35 0.72 -12.46 -0.79
N LYS A 36 1.77 -12.41 -1.63
CA LYS A 36 2.82 -13.45 -1.73
C LYS A 36 4.19 -12.96 -1.25
N LEU A 37 4.35 -11.68 -0.90
CA LEU A 37 5.67 -11.13 -0.60
C LEU A 37 6.27 -11.71 0.68
N ASP A 38 5.44 -12.03 1.68
CA ASP A 38 5.90 -12.67 2.91
C ASP A 38 6.40 -14.10 2.64
N ASP A 39 5.62 -14.89 1.89
CA ASP A 39 6.03 -16.25 1.49
C ASP A 39 7.29 -16.23 0.61
N LEU A 40 7.39 -15.26 -0.31
CA LEU A 40 8.59 -15.06 -1.12
C LEU A 40 9.82 -14.83 -0.23
N LEU A 41 9.72 -13.92 0.73
CA LEU A 41 10.83 -13.62 1.64
C LEU A 41 11.16 -14.81 2.54
N GLY A 42 10.15 -15.51 3.04
CA GLY A 42 10.31 -16.71 3.87
C GLY A 42 10.96 -17.88 3.12
N GLN A 43 10.65 -18.06 1.84
CA GLN A 43 11.23 -19.12 1.01
C GLN A 43 12.63 -18.77 0.50
N ALA A 44 12.87 -17.51 0.09
CA ALA A 44 14.16 -17.07 -0.42
C ALA A 44 15.19 -16.87 0.70
N GLY A 45 14.73 -16.46 1.89
CA GLY A 45 15.55 -16.10 3.04
C GLY A 45 15.93 -14.61 3.07
N GLU A 46 15.78 -13.98 4.24
CA GLU A 46 16.07 -12.56 4.44
C GLU A 46 17.56 -12.20 4.20
N ASP A 47 18.47 -13.15 4.38
CA ASP A 47 19.90 -13.00 4.09
C ASP A 47 20.24 -13.08 2.59
N GLN A 48 19.31 -13.57 1.76
CA GLN A 48 19.55 -13.76 0.32
C GLN A 48 19.02 -12.60 -0.51
N ILE A 49 17.86 -12.06 -0.13
CA ILE A 49 17.17 -11.00 -0.86
C ILE A 49 16.77 -9.82 0.03
N THR A 50 16.67 -8.66 -0.60
CA THR A 50 16.01 -7.47 -0.06
C THR A 50 14.84 -7.12 -0.99
N ILE A 51 13.60 -7.17 -0.47
CA ILE A 51 12.40 -6.76 -1.19
C ILE A 51 12.21 -5.25 -1.00
N LYS A 52 11.98 -4.52 -2.09
CA LYS A 52 11.59 -3.10 -2.06
C LYS A 52 10.24 -2.92 -2.77
N LEU A 53 9.27 -2.38 -2.06
CA LEU A 53 7.96 -2.06 -2.62
C LEU A 53 7.95 -0.63 -3.12
N ARG A 54 7.54 -0.45 -4.38
CA ARG A 54 7.35 0.84 -5.04
C ARG A 54 5.86 1.03 -5.31
N LEU A 55 5.31 2.15 -4.88
CA LEU A 55 3.90 2.47 -5.10
C LEU A 55 3.74 3.03 -6.51
N GLN A 56 3.07 2.28 -7.38
CA GLN A 56 2.85 2.62 -8.77
C GLN A 56 1.42 3.16 -8.92
N SER A 57 1.24 4.46 -8.69
CA SER A 57 -0.08 5.10 -8.79
C SER A 57 -0.58 5.10 -10.23
N GLN A 58 -1.65 4.37 -10.51
CA GLN A 58 -2.26 4.31 -11.85
C GLN A 58 -3.37 5.37 -12.00
N PRO A 59 -3.31 6.26 -13.01
CA PRO A 59 -4.29 7.35 -13.14
C PRO A 59 -5.74 6.91 -13.36
N TRP A 60 -5.96 5.71 -13.90
CA TRP A 60 -7.32 5.15 -14.09
C TRP A 60 -7.88 4.48 -12.83
N HIS A 61 -7.05 4.24 -11.82
CA HIS A 61 -7.50 3.91 -10.46
C HIS A 61 -7.74 5.23 -9.75
N MET A 62 -8.94 5.82 -9.90
CA MET A 62 -9.15 7.26 -9.69
C MET A 62 -8.86 7.75 -8.26
N TYR A 63 -8.93 6.87 -7.25
CA TYR A 63 -8.53 7.19 -5.87
C TYR A 63 -7.09 6.78 -5.49
N SER A 64 -6.31 6.25 -6.43
CA SER A 64 -4.93 5.81 -6.20
C SER A 64 -4.09 6.87 -5.51
N GLY A 65 -4.14 8.14 -5.96
CA GLY A 65 -3.34 9.21 -5.36
C GLY A 65 -3.61 9.43 -3.87
N VAL A 66 -4.89 9.31 -3.44
CA VAL A 66 -5.28 9.39 -2.03
C VAL A 66 -4.73 8.19 -1.27
N ILE A 67 -4.93 6.98 -1.79
CA ILE A 67 -4.55 5.73 -1.15
C ILE A 67 -3.01 5.60 -1.02
N VAL A 68 -2.27 5.93 -2.08
CA VAL A 68 -0.80 5.97 -2.08
C VAL A 68 -0.29 6.99 -1.04
N ARG A 69 -0.94 8.15 -0.93
CA ARG A 69 -0.60 9.14 0.09
C ARG A 69 -0.87 8.61 1.51
N CYS A 70 -1.96 7.88 1.73
CA CYS A 70 -2.25 7.25 3.02
C CYS A 70 -1.20 6.19 3.39
N ILE A 71 -0.75 5.37 2.45
CA ILE A 71 0.31 4.36 2.69
C ILE A 71 1.63 5.05 3.09
N LEU A 72 2.01 6.11 2.39
CA LEU A 72 3.21 6.89 2.73
C LEU A 72 3.07 7.64 4.05
N ALA A 73 1.88 8.18 4.36
CA ALA A 73 1.60 8.83 5.63
C ALA A 73 1.68 7.84 6.80
N ALA A 74 1.11 6.65 6.63
CA ALA A 74 1.22 5.56 7.61
C ALA A 74 2.69 5.16 7.84
N SER A 75 3.55 5.23 6.83
CA SER A 75 4.99 4.97 7.02
C SER A 75 5.73 6.06 7.81
N THR A 76 5.10 7.19 8.12
CA THR A 76 5.65 8.22 9.02
C THR A 76 5.29 8.04 10.49
N LEU A 77 4.41 7.09 10.81
CA LEU A 77 4.02 6.77 12.19
C LEU A 77 5.13 6.00 12.90
N GLU A 78 5.02 5.84 14.21
CA GLU A 78 6.02 5.13 15.04
C GLU A 78 6.25 3.68 14.56
N SER A 79 5.22 3.01 14.08
CA SER A 79 5.31 1.65 13.51
C SER A 79 5.81 1.62 12.06
N GLY A 80 6.05 2.78 11.45
CA GLY A 80 6.75 2.93 10.19
C GLY A 80 6.20 2.07 9.06
N LYS A 81 7.08 1.32 8.38
CA LYS A 81 6.68 0.43 7.27
C LYS A 81 5.64 -0.64 7.67
N ALA A 82 5.51 -0.97 8.96
CA ALA A 82 4.48 -1.90 9.43
C ALA A 82 3.08 -1.27 9.38
N ALA A 83 2.92 0.01 9.76
CA ALA A 83 1.66 0.73 9.55
C ALA A 83 1.33 0.87 8.06
N ALA A 84 2.33 1.18 7.22
CA ALA A 84 2.13 1.21 5.77
C ALA A 84 1.65 -0.14 5.20
N LYS A 85 2.24 -1.25 5.68
CA LYS A 85 1.79 -2.60 5.33
C LYS A 85 0.37 -2.89 5.82
N SER A 86 -0.01 -2.41 7.01
CA SER A 86 -1.39 -2.53 7.52
C SER A 86 -2.39 -1.83 6.60
N VAL A 87 -2.10 -0.58 6.20
CA VAL A 87 -2.93 0.16 5.23
C VAL A 87 -3.03 -0.58 3.90
N MET A 88 -1.91 -1.07 3.34
CA MET A 88 -1.95 -1.87 2.10
C MET A 88 -2.77 -3.16 2.25
N THR A 89 -2.68 -3.82 3.41
CA THR A 89 -3.44 -5.05 3.70
C THR A 89 -4.93 -4.77 3.78
N ALA A 90 -5.33 -3.69 4.46
CA ALA A 90 -6.72 -3.25 4.57
C ALA A 90 -7.31 -2.91 3.19
N VAL A 91 -6.59 -2.14 2.37
CA VAL A 91 -7.01 -1.82 1.00
C VAL A 91 -7.11 -3.09 0.15
N ALA A 92 -6.13 -4.00 0.24
CA ALA A 92 -6.13 -5.25 -0.50
C ALA A 92 -7.31 -6.16 -0.14
N ALA A 93 -7.64 -6.28 1.15
CA ALA A 93 -8.75 -7.10 1.64
C ALA A 93 -10.13 -6.54 1.24
N HIS A 94 -10.24 -5.22 1.10
CA HIS A 94 -11.47 -4.50 0.75
C HIS A 94 -11.37 -3.80 -0.62
N ARG A 95 -10.60 -4.39 -1.56
CA ARG A 95 -10.18 -3.75 -2.82
C ARG A 95 -11.32 -3.07 -3.59
N GLU A 96 -12.46 -3.75 -3.69
CA GLU A 96 -13.62 -3.26 -4.45
C GLU A 96 -14.23 -2.00 -3.84
N GLU A 97 -14.17 -1.88 -2.52
CA GLU A 97 -14.63 -0.67 -1.84
C GLU A 97 -13.71 0.53 -2.10
N PHE A 98 -12.46 0.31 -2.53
CA PHE A 98 -11.52 1.40 -2.83
C PHE A 98 -11.39 1.70 -4.32
N GLU A 99 -12.13 1.00 -5.19
CA GLU A 99 -12.12 1.17 -6.64
C GLU A 99 -13.45 1.64 -7.21
N PHE A 100 -13.41 1.98 -8.48
CA PHE A 100 -14.58 2.29 -9.27
C PHE A 100 -14.94 1.09 -10.15
N ASP A 101 -16.23 0.84 -10.32
CA ASP A 101 -16.72 -0.14 -11.28
C ASP A 101 -16.26 0.26 -12.68
N TYR A 102 -15.59 -0.66 -13.38
CA TYR A 102 -14.98 -0.42 -14.69
C TYR A 102 -14.11 0.86 -14.76
N HIS A 103 -13.53 1.28 -13.63
CA HIS A 103 -12.72 2.49 -13.50
C HIS A 103 -13.48 3.79 -13.85
N CYS A 104 -14.81 3.81 -13.79
CA CYS A 104 -15.60 4.99 -14.16
C CYS A 104 -16.95 5.14 -13.44
N ALA A 105 -17.40 4.14 -12.68
CA ALA A 105 -18.74 4.11 -12.08
C ALA A 105 -18.73 3.61 -10.63
N GLY A 106 -19.92 3.51 -10.04
CA GLY A 106 -20.13 2.94 -8.72
C GLY A 106 -20.12 3.97 -7.58
N PRO A 107 -20.28 3.52 -6.32
CA PRO A 107 -20.52 4.38 -5.16
C PRO A 107 -19.40 5.40 -4.87
N ASN A 108 -18.18 5.13 -5.32
CA ASN A 108 -17.05 6.02 -5.10
C ASN A 108 -17.10 7.30 -5.96
N LEU A 109 -18.04 7.42 -6.91
CA LEU A 109 -18.33 8.70 -7.59
C LEU A 109 -18.83 9.78 -6.64
N ASP A 110 -19.52 9.38 -5.56
CA ASP A 110 -20.08 10.27 -4.55
C ASP A 110 -19.23 10.34 -3.27
N ALA A 111 -18.19 9.50 -3.17
CA ALA A 111 -17.25 9.55 -2.06
C ALA A 111 -16.31 10.75 -2.19
N THR A 112 -15.80 11.25 -1.07
CA THR A 112 -14.75 12.27 -1.01
C THR A 112 -13.40 11.66 -0.63
N PRO A 113 -12.27 12.38 -0.81
CA PRO A 113 -10.99 11.95 -0.25
C PRO A 113 -11.02 11.66 1.25
N ASN A 114 -11.81 12.42 2.03
CA ASN A 114 -11.96 12.19 3.48
C ASN A 114 -12.70 10.88 3.78
N ASP A 115 -13.69 10.51 2.97
CA ASP A 115 -14.40 9.24 3.12
C ASP A 115 -13.48 8.04 2.86
N ILE A 116 -12.59 8.16 1.88
CA ILE A 116 -11.56 7.16 1.58
C ILE A 116 -10.57 7.04 2.74
N ILE A 117 -10.09 8.17 3.27
CA ILE A 117 -9.20 8.20 4.45
C ILE A 117 -9.89 7.52 5.65
N GLY A 118 -11.12 7.92 6.00
CA GLY A 118 -11.86 7.34 7.12
C GLY A 118 -12.23 5.86 6.93
N ARG A 119 -12.32 5.37 5.67
CA ARG A 119 -12.45 3.94 5.39
C ARG A 119 -11.13 3.19 5.62
N ILE A 120 -10.00 3.78 5.23
CA ILE A 120 -8.67 3.22 5.50
C ILE A 120 -8.43 3.11 7.01
N GLU A 121 -8.63 4.19 7.78
CA GLU A 121 -8.44 4.21 9.24
C GLU A 121 -9.27 3.11 9.93
N ARG A 122 -10.55 2.97 9.55
CA ARG A 122 -11.43 1.93 10.10
C ARG A 122 -10.95 0.50 9.82
N TYR A 123 -10.44 0.23 8.62
CA TYR A 123 -10.02 -1.13 8.25
C TYR A 123 -8.59 -1.47 8.67
N SER A 124 -7.69 -0.48 8.73
CA SER A 124 -6.28 -0.70 9.08
C SER A 124 -6.01 -0.59 10.59
N GLY A 125 -6.88 0.11 11.33
CA GLY A 125 -6.67 0.43 12.75
C GLY A 125 -5.50 1.40 12.98
N VAL A 126 -5.08 2.11 11.94
CA VAL A 126 -3.97 3.08 11.93
C VAL A 126 -4.51 4.49 12.08
#